data_AF-A0A7S0S755-F1
#
_entry.id   AF-A0A7S0S755-F1
#
_cell.length_a   1.000
_cell.length_b   1.000
_cell.length_c   1.000
_cell.angle_alpha   90.00
_cell.angle_beta   90.00
_cell.angle_gamma   90.00
#
_symmetry.space_group_name_H-M   'P 1'
#
loop_
_entity.id
_entity.type
_entity.pdbx_description
1 polymer ?
#
loop_
_entity_poly.entity_id
_entity_poly.type
_entity_poly.pdbx_seq_one_letter_code
_entity_poly.pdbx_strand_id
1 'polypeptide(L)'
;TKNRKYTFFKPKFIIYATYLSEKIGYWRYISIYRHLQRNPDNQLYPLFEYFENWCQDENRHGDFFTAILKSRPEMINDWQAKLWSRFFCLSVYITMYLNDHQRSAFYESLGLNTTQFNQHVIIETNKSTARIFPEVPDHENPEFFKKLDYLVELNTKVINIGRMQVPGFVKAVLRAPLIERMVAEVFQLFIMTPIRAGSVDMEAELRAQTVY
;
A
#
# COMPACT_ATOMS: atom_id res chain seq x y z
N THR A 1 3.73 9.50 -39.66
CA THR A 1 3.46 8.54 -38.57
C THR A 1 4.09 9.07 -37.29
N LYS A 2 3.32 9.42 -36.25
CA LYS A 2 3.90 9.94 -34.99
C LYS A 2 4.59 8.79 -34.24
N ASN A 3 5.92 8.74 -34.26
CA ASN A 3 6.71 7.83 -33.44
C ASN A 3 6.53 8.20 -31.96
N ARG A 4 5.59 7.54 -31.27
CA ARG A 4 5.53 7.60 -29.80
C ARG A 4 6.71 6.78 -29.26
N LYS A 5 7.55 7.39 -28.42
CA LYS A 5 8.55 6.66 -27.64
C LYS A 5 7.81 5.75 -26.67
N TYR A 6 7.70 4.47 -27.01
CA TYR A 6 7.26 3.44 -26.06
C TYR A 6 8.40 3.16 -25.10
N THR A 7 8.18 3.42 -23.82
CA THR A 7 9.10 2.97 -22.77
C THR A 7 8.73 1.52 -22.46
N PHE A 8 9.62 0.58 -22.75
CA PHE A 8 9.39 -0.83 -22.44
C PHE A 8 9.49 -1.05 -20.92
N PHE A 9 8.37 -1.37 -20.29
CA PHE A 9 8.33 -1.85 -18.92
C PHE A 9 8.18 -3.36 -18.91
N LYS A 10 8.93 -4.03 -18.03
CA LYS A 10 8.80 -5.49 -17.86
C LYS A 10 7.35 -5.80 -17.40
N PRO A 11 6.60 -6.67 -18.10
CA PRO A 11 5.20 -6.95 -17.77
C PRO A 11 4.97 -7.37 -16.32
N LYS A 12 5.93 -8.09 -15.69
CA LYS A 12 5.89 -8.50 -14.27
C LYS A 12 5.63 -7.31 -13.33
N PHE A 13 6.26 -6.16 -13.57
CA PHE A 13 6.12 -4.99 -12.70
C PHE A 13 4.77 -4.29 -12.85
N ILE A 14 4.24 -4.26 -14.07
CA ILE A 14 2.89 -3.73 -14.32
C ILE A 14 1.87 -4.61 -13.60
N ILE A 15 1.98 -5.93 -13.71
CA ILE A 15 1.06 -6.87 -13.06
C ILE A 15 1.10 -6.71 -11.54
N TYR A 16 2.29 -6.62 -10.94
CA TYR A 16 2.44 -6.42 -9.49
C TYR A 16 1.82 -5.10 -9.02
N ALA A 17 2.15 -4.00 -9.71
CA ALA A 17 1.66 -2.68 -9.37
C ALA A 17 0.14 -2.59 -9.51
N THR A 18 -0.41 -3.10 -10.63
CA THR A 18 -1.85 -3.08 -10.87
C THR A 18 -2.58 -4.00 -9.89
N TYR A 19 -2.10 -5.22 -9.65
CA TYR A 19 -2.70 -6.11 -8.65
C TYR A 19 -2.80 -5.43 -7.27
N LEU A 20 -1.73 -4.78 -6.82
CA LEU A 20 -1.72 -4.06 -5.55
C LEU A 20 -2.62 -2.82 -5.55
N SER A 21 -2.69 -2.07 -6.66
CA SER A 21 -3.59 -0.92 -6.76
C SER A 21 -5.05 -1.35 -6.64
N GLU A 22 -5.43 -2.47 -7.27
CA GLU A 22 -6.80 -2.96 -7.14
C GLU A 22 -7.11 -3.44 -5.72
N LYS A 23 -6.18 -4.20 -5.10
CA LYS A 23 -6.40 -4.70 -3.72
C LYS A 23 -6.45 -3.59 -2.70
N ILE A 24 -5.59 -2.58 -2.79
CA ILE A 24 -5.66 -1.45 -1.85
C ILE A 24 -6.90 -0.57 -2.12
N GLY A 25 -7.29 -0.39 -3.38
CA GLY A 25 -8.51 0.31 -3.76
C GLY A 25 -9.76 -0.33 -3.17
N TYR A 26 -9.90 -1.66 -3.35
CA TYR A 26 -10.95 -2.46 -2.73
C TYR A 26 -11.06 -2.20 -1.22
N TRP A 27 -9.96 -2.35 -0.48
CA TRP A 27 -9.97 -2.21 0.97
C TRP A 27 -10.32 -0.79 1.43
N ARG A 28 -9.91 0.24 0.69
CA ARG A 28 -10.31 1.62 0.99
C ARG A 28 -11.82 1.82 0.80
N TYR A 29 -12.35 1.41 -0.35
CA TYR A 29 -13.76 1.61 -0.66
C TYR A 29 -14.67 0.83 0.29
N ILE A 30 -14.38 -0.44 0.55
CA ILE A 30 -15.22 -1.26 1.43
C ILE A 30 -15.17 -0.76 2.88
N SER A 31 -14.02 -0.26 3.33
CA SER A 31 -13.87 0.28 4.69
C SER A 31 -14.67 1.57 4.86
N ILE A 32 -14.60 2.49 3.87
CA ILE A 32 -15.41 3.71 3.88
C ILE A 32 -16.90 3.36 3.81
N TYR A 33 -17.30 2.48 2.89
CA TYR A 33 -18.69 2.08 2.73
C TYR A 33 -19.28 1.50 4.02
N ARG A 34 -18.59 0.53 4.64
CA ARG A 34 -19.03 -0.09 5.90
C ARG A 34 -19.09 0.90 7.06
N HIS A 35 -18.18 1.87 7.10
CA HIS A 35 -18.20 2.94 8.11
C HIS A 35 -19.44 3.82 7.94
N LEU A 36 -19.74 4.25 6.71
CA LEU A 36 -20.89 5.09 6.41
C LEU A 36 -22.22 4.36 6.59
N GLN A 37 -22.30 3.06 6.29
CA GLN A 37 -23.48 2.25 6.63
C GLN A 37 -23.81 2.23 8.13
N ARG A 38 -22.78 2.25 8.98
CA ARG A 38 -22.94 2.28 10.45
C ARG A 38 -23.17 3.70 10.98
N ASN A 39 -22.76 4.71 10.23
CA ASN A 39 -22.82 6.13 10.59
C ASN A 39 -23.42 6.94 9.43
N PRO A 40 -24.71 6.77 9.13
CA PRO A 40 -25.35 7.37 7.95
C PRO A 40 -25.30 8.91 7.97
N ASP A 41 -25.27 9.53 9.16
CA ASP A 41 -25.15 10.99 9.30
C ASP A 41 -23.83 11.55 8.74
N ASN A 42 -22.79 10.71 8.61
CA ASN A 42 -21.51 11.08 8.02
C ASN A 42 -21.50 10.93 6.47
N GLN A 43 -22.60 10.48 5.85
CA GLN A 43 -22.70 10.35 4.41
C GLN A 43 -22.95 11.72 3.76
N LEU A 44 -21.86 12.44 3.49
CA LEU A 44 -21.92 13.80 2.94
C LEU A 44 -22.32 13.88 1.46
N TYR A 45 -22.25 12.77 0.71
CA TYR A 45 -22.49 12.78 -0.73
C TYR A 45 -23.04 11.45 -1.26
N PRO A 46 -24.00 11.44 -2.22
CA PRO A 46 -24.61 10.21 -2.75
C PRO A 46 -23.63 9.25 -3.44
N LEU A 47 -22.46 9.75 -3.88
CA LEU A 47 -21.42 8.93 -4.52
C LEU A 47 -21.01 7.72 -3.67
N PHE A 48 -21.09 7.82 -2.35
CA PHE A 48 -20.71 6.74 -1.44
C PHE A 48 -21.58 5.48 -1.58
N GLU A 49 -22.79 5.59 -2.13
CA GLU A 49 -23.65 4.43 -2.41
C GLU A 49 -23.11 3.57 -3.55
N TYR A 50 -22.32 4.15 -4.46
CA TYR A 50 -21.70 3.42 -5.57
C TYR A 50 -20.45 2.65 -5.14
N PHE A 51 -19.93 2.87 -3.92
CA PHE A 51 -18.70 2.24 -3.47
C PHE A 51 -18.83 0.72 -3.42
N GLU A 52 -20.00 0.18 -3.08
CA GLU A 52 -20.22 -1.27 -3.09
C GLU A 52 -20.04 -1.88 -4.49
N ASN A 53 -20.60 -1.24 -5.51
CA ASN A 53 -20.46 -1.69 -6.90
C ASN A 53 -19.00 -1.60 -7.36
N TRP A 54 -18.31 -0.50 -7.05
CA TRP A 54 -16.88 -0.37 -7.36
C TRP A 54 -16.03 -1.41 -6.63
N CYS A 55 -16.35 -1.75 -5.38
CA CYS A 55 -15.68 -2.84 -4.67
C CYS A 55 -15.81 -4.17 -5.40
N GLN A 56 -16.96 -4.45 -6.01
CA GLN A 56 -17.14 -5.68 -6.78
C GLN A 56 -16.25 -5.69 -8.03
N ASP A 57 -16.13 -4.56 -8.72
CA ASP A 57 -15.27 -4.43 -9.91
C ASP A 57 -13.79 -4.56 -9.54
N GLU A 58 -13.34 -3.86 -8.50
CA GLU A 58 -11.98 -3.97 -7.94
C GLU A 58 -11.65 -5.43 -7.52
N ASN A 59 -12.61 -6.12 -6.90
CA ASN A 59 -12.39 -7.52 -6.53
C ASN A 59 -12.26 -8.43 -7.77
N ARG A 60 -13.11 -8.26 -8.79
CA ARG A 60 -13.03 -9.02 -10.05
C ARG A 60 -11.72 -8.77 -10.78
N HIS A 61 -11.26 -7.53 -10.86
CA HIS A 61 -9.95 -7.20 -11.43
C HIS A 61 -8.82 -7.86 -10.63
N GLY A 62 -8.87 -7.78 -9.30
CA GLY A 62 -7.92 -8.43 -8.42
C GLY A 62 -7.86 -9.96 -8.60
N ASP A 63 -9.00 -10.60 -8.86
CA ASP A 63 -9.09 -12.04 -9.12
C ASP A 63 -8.51 -12.40 -10.50
N PHE A 64 -8.74 -11.56 -11.51
CA PHE A 64 -8.09 -11.70 -12.81
C PHE A 64 -6.56 -11.62 -12.72
N PHE A 65 -6.02 -10.61 -12.03
CA PHE A 65 -4.57 -10.51 -11.82
C PHE A 65 -4.01 -11.65 -10.97
N THR A 66 -4.79 -12.14 -10.00
CA THR A 66 -4.45 -13.33 -9.23
C THR A 66 -4.31 -14.56 -10.14
N ALA A 67 -5.25 -14.76 -11.07
CA ALA A 67 -5.17 -15.85 -12.03
C ALA A 67 -3.94 -15.73 -12.94
N ILE A 68 -3.60 -14.52 -13.40
CA ILE A 68 -2.37 -14.27 -14.18
C ILE A 68 -1.13 -14.67 -13.38
N LEU A 69 -1.00 -14.16 -12.14
CA LEU A 69 0.15 -14.44 -11.28
C LEU A 69 0.30 -15.94 -10.99
N LYS A 70 -0.81 -16.65 -10.77
CA LYS A 70 -0.80 -18.10 -10.56
C LYS A 70 -0.49 -18.90 -11.83
N SER A 71 -0.96 -18.44 -13.00
CA SER A 71 -0.71 -19.10 -14.29
C SER A 71 0.74 -19.02 -14.74
N ARG A 72 1.52 -18.09 -14.16
CA ARG A 72 2.94 -17.85 -14.46
C ARG A 72 3.77 -17.92 -13.18
N PRO A 73 4.08 -19.13 -12.68
CA PRO A 73 4.76 -19.31 -11.39
C PRO A 73 6.12 -18.60 -11.31
N GLU A 74 6.82 -18.39 -12.43
CA GLU A 74 8.06 -17.59 -12.51
C GLU A 74 7.88 -16.14 -12.05
N MET A 75 6.63 -15.64 -12.04
CA MET A 75 6.32 -14.33 -11.50
C MET A 75 6.34 -14.30 -9.98
N ILE A 76 6.13 -15.40 -9.27
CA ILE A 76 5.95 -15.42 -7.80
C ILE A 76 6.86 -16.40 -7.05
N ASN A 77 7.58 -17.28 -7.74
CA ASN A 77 8.37 -18.35 -7.11
C ASN A 77 9.90 -18.13 -7.13
N ASP A 78 10.40 -17.02 -7.67
CA ASP A 78 11.83 -16.71 -7.67
C ASP A 78 12.25 -15.83 -6.48
N TRP A 79 13.54 -15.87 -6.13
CA TRP A 79 14.08 -15.01 -5.07
C TRP A 79 13.91 -13.51 -5.39
N GLN A 80 13.85 -13.16 -6.68
CA GLN A 80 13.56 -11.80 -7.12
C GLN A 80 12.11 -11.40 -6.80
N ALA A 81 11.14 -12.30 -6.94
CA ALA A 81 9.73 -12.06 -6.60
C ALA A 81 9.58 -11.74 -5.12
N LYS A 82 10.37 -12.35 -4.25
CA LYS A 82 10.42 -12.01 -2.81
C LYS A 82 10.88 -10.56 -2.57
N LEU A 83 11.86 -10.07 -3.32
CA LEU A 83 12.28 -8.67 -3.24
C LEU A 83 11.23 -7.73 -3.85
N TRP A 84 10.70 -8.06 -5.03
CA TRP A 84 9.74 -7.22 -5.73
C TRP A 84 8.40 -7.12 -5.00
N SER A 85 7.88 -8.22 -4.48
CA SER A 85 6.63 -8.22 -3.68
C SER A 85 6.73 -7.25 -2.50
N ARG A 86 7.79 -7.37 -1.70
CA ARG A 86 8.07 -6.44 -0.59
C ARG A 86 8.21 -5.00 -1.06
N PHE A 87 8.99 -4.76 -2.12
CA PHE A 87 9.18 -3.44 -2.68
C PHE A 87 7.85 -2.79 -3.10
N PHE A 88 7.01 -3.51 -3.84
CA PHE A 88 5.74 -2.97 -4.33
C PHE A 88 4.74 -2.79 -3.19
N CYS A 89 4.64 -3.73 -2.24
CA CYS A 89 3.81 -3.58 -1.05
C CYS A 89 4.19 -2.29 -0.28
N LEU A 90 5.47 -2.13 0.07
CA LEU A 90 5.95 -0.95 0.80
C LEU A 90 5.72 0.34 0.01
N SER A 91 6.02 0.34 -1.29
CA SER A 91 5.82 1.52 -2.14
C SER A 91 4.36 1.98 -2.12
N VAL A 92 3.41 1.06 -2.25
CA VAL A 92 1.98 1.36 -2.22
C VAL A 92 1.53 1.80 -0.82
N TYR A 93 1.95 1.11 0.24
CA TYR A 93 1.59 1.44 1.62
C TYR A 93 2.11 2.82 2.02
N ILE A 94 3.40 3.10 1.83
CA ILE A 94 4.01 4.39 2.15
C ILE A 94 3.34 5.51 1.35
N THR A 95 3.13 5.31 0.05
CA THR A 95 2.52 6.34 -0.81
C THR A 95 1.09 6.65 -0.39
N MET A 96 0.28 5.64 -0.07
CA MET A 96 -1.08 5.85 0.45
C MET A 96 -1.02 6.57 1.80
N TYR A 97 -0.23 6.05 2.75
CA TYR A 97 -0.14 6.58 4.11
C TYR A 97 0.23 8.08 4.10
N LEU A 98 1.25 8.46 3.33
CA LEU A 98 1.69 9.86 3.24
C LEU A 98 0.71 10.77 2.50
N ASN A 99 0.02 10.27 1.47
CA ASN A 99 -0.97 11.08 0.74
C ASN A 99 -2.24 11.29 1.56
N ASP A 100 -2.71 10.26 2.25
CA ASP A 100 -3.96 10.33 3.00
C ASP A 100 -3.82 11.23 4.24
N HIS A 101 -2.67 11.22 4.92
CA HIS A 101 -2.38 12.18 6.00
C HIS A 101 -2.25 13.64 5.52
N GLN A 102 -1.95 13.88 4.24
CA GLN A 102 -2.04 15.24 3.67
C GLN A 102 -3.49 15.67 3.39
N ARG A 103 -4.43 14.72 3.41
CA ARG A 103 -5.85 14.91 3.15
C ARG A 103 -6.71 14.53 4.36
N SER A 104 -6.17 14.62 5.58
CA SER A 104 -6.86 14.20 6.80
C SER A 104 -8.25 14.82 6.97
N ALA A 105 -8.42 16.09 6.59
CA ALA A 105 -9.71 16.78 6.64
C ALA A 105 -10.84 16.06 5.88
N PHE A 106 -10.53 15.34 4.79
CA PHE A 106 -11.52 14.53 4.07
C PHE A 106 -11.98 13.32 4.88
N TYR A 107 -11.05 12.60 5.51
CA TYR A 107 -11.39 11.44 6.34
C TYR A 107 -12.13 11.87 7.60
N GLU A 108 -11.69 12.96 8.22
CA GLU A 108 -12.33 13.55 9.40
C GLU A 108 -13.76 14.01 9.10
N SER A 109 -14.03 14.57 7.90
CA SER A 109 -15.39 14.94 7.51
C SER A 109 -16.32 13.74 7.34
N LEU A 110 -15.78 12.54 7.13
CA LEU A 110 -16.53 11.28 7.13
C LEU A 110 -16.61 10.64 8.52
N GLY A 111 -16.12 11.30 9.56
CA GLY A 111 -16.04 10.77 10.92
C GLY A 111 -15.00 9.66 11.08
N LEU A 112 -13.97 9.61 10.23
CA LEU A 112 -12.88 8.64 10.29
C LEU A 112 -11.62 9.27 10.87
N ASN A 113 -10.90 8.51 11.71
CA ASN A 113 -9.52 8.83 12.05
C ASN A 113 -8.60 8.38 10.91
N THR A 114 -7.85 9.30 10.31
CA THR A 114 -7.00 9.02 9.14
C THR A 114 -5.96 7.94 9.41
N THR A 115 -5.28 7.99 10.56
CA THR A 115 -4.23 7.04 10.93
C THR A 115 -4.79 5.63 11.08
N GLN A 116 -5.84 5.47 11.91
CA GLN A 116 -6.48 4.17 12.13
C GLN A 116 -7.05 3.58 10.82
N PHE A 117 -7.67 4.42 9.99
CA PHE A 117 -8.17 4.00 8.67
C PHE A 117 -7.05 3.47 7.78
N ASN A 118 -5.95 4.22 7.65
CA ASN A 118 -4.81 3.81 6.83
C ASN A 118 -4.16 2.52 7.34
N GLN A 119 -3.98 2.39 8.66
CA GLN A 119 -3.45 1.18 9.27
C GLN A 119 -4.34 -0.03 8.97
N HIS A 120 -5.65 0.11 9.13
CA HIS A 120 -6.61 -0.95 8.79
C HIS A 120 -6.50 -1.38 7.32
N VAL A 121 -6.47 -0.41 6.39
CA VAL A 121 -6.36 -0.69 4.96
C VAL A 121 -5.04 -1.42 4.63
N ILE A 122 -3.91 -1.01 5.24
CA ILE A 122 -2.62 -1.69 5.04
C ILE A 122 -2.70 -3.13 5.54
N ILE A 123 -3.22 -3.36 6.75
CA ILE A 123 -3.34 -4.69 7.36
C ILE A 123 -4.14 -5.62 6.45
N GLU A 124 -5.33 -5.21 6.03
CA GLU A 124 -6.21 -6.05 5.22
C GLU A 124 -5.68 -6.27 3.79
N THR A 125 -5.04 -5.25 3.21
CA THR A 125 -4.34 -5.39 1.93
C THR A 125 -3.19 -6.39 2.04
N ASN A 126 -2.39 -6.30 3.11
CA ASN A 126 -1.25 -7.19 3.35
C ASN A 126 -1.69 -8.65 3.56
N LYS A 127 -2.80 -8.88 4.28
CA LYS A 127 -3.42 -10.21 4.41
C LYS A 127 -3.86 -10.77 3.06
N SER A 128 -4.40 -9.92 2.19
CA SER A 128 -4.86 -10.32 0.87
C SER A 128 -3.70 -10.68 -0.06
N THR A 129 -2.65 -9.86 -0.05
CA THR A 129 -1.46 -10.05 -0.90
C THR A 129 -0.61 -11.22 -0.43
N ALA A 130 -0.56 -11.52 0.87
CA ALA A 130 0.11 -12.68 1.45
C ALA A 130 -0.38 -14.01 0.87
N ARG A 131 -1.60 -14.08 0.36
CA ARG A 131 -2.13 -15.29 -0.27
C ARG A 131 -1.45 -15.62 -1.60
N ILE A 132 -0.77 -14.66 -2.23
CA ILE A 132 -0.20 -14.79 -3.58
C ILE A 132 1.28 -14.50 -3.57
N PHE A 133 1.70 -13.40 -2.95
CA PHE A 133 3.10 -13.00 -2.92
C PHE A 133 3.92 -13.88 -1.99
N PRO A 134 5.16 -14.23 -2.39
CA PRO A 134 6.02 -15.13 -1.61
C PRO A 134 6.53 -14.50 -0.30
N GLU A 135 6.61 -13.18 -0.24
CA GLU A 135 6.97 -12.42 0.95
C GLU A 135 6.16 -11.13 1.00
N VAL A 136 5.75 -10.72 2.20
CA VAL A 136 5.06 -9.45 2.45
C VAL A 136 5.68 -8.73 3.65
N PRO A 137 5.53 -7.40 3.77
CA PRO A 137 5.94 -6.68 4.96
C PRO A 137 5.31 -7.23 6.24
N ASP A 138 6.10 -7.27 7.31
CA ASP A 138 5.62 -7.57 8.66
C ASP A 138 5.02 -6.32 9.29
N HIS A 139 3.69 -6.24 9.27
CA HIS A 139 2.92 -5.14 9.85
C HIS A 139 2.56 -5.37 11.33
N GLU A 140 2.77 -6.59 11.86
CA GLU A 140 2.57 -6.89 13.28
C GLU A 140 3.76 -6.41 14.11
N ASN A 141 4.92 -6.24 13.48
CA ASN A 141 6.05 -5.58 14.10
C ASN A 141 5.68 -4.16 14.58
N PRO A 142 5.83 -3.86 15.88
CA PRO A 142 5.43 -2.56 16.43
C PRO A 142 6.20 -1.38 15.82
N GLU A 143 7.36 -1.61 15.23
CA GLU A 143 8.14 -0.57 14.56
C GLU A 143 7.59 -0.20 13.17
N PHE A 144 6.80 -1.07 12.53
CA PHE A 144 6.31 -0.85 11.18
C PHE A 144 5.48 0.44 11.08
N PHE A 145 4.42 0.56 11.89
CA PHE A 145 3.56 1.74 11.88
C PHE A 145 4.23 2.96 12.50
N LYS A 146 5.09 2.78 13.53
CA LYS A 146 5.88 3.89 14.09
C LYS A 146 6.75 4.57 13.04
N LYS A 147 7.39 3.79 12.17
CA LYS A 147 8.20 4.32 11.07
C LYS A 147 7.35 5.02 10.02
N LEU A 148 6.17 4.50 9.70
CA LEU A 148 5.22 5.18 8.81
C LEU A 148 4.74 6.52 9.40
N ASP A 149 4.44 6.57 10.70
CA ASP A 149 4.08 7.80 11.40
C ASP A 149 5.22 8.82 11.38
N TYR A 150 6.46 8.36 11.62
CA TYR A 150 7.62 9.24 11.53
C TYR A 150 7.87 9.75 10.10
N LEU A 151 7.61 8.93 9.07
CA LEU A 151 7.62 9.38 7.67
C LEU A 151 6.58 10.46 7.41
N VAL A 152 5.39 10.41 8.03
CA VAL A 152 4.38 11.47 7.95
C VAL A 152 4.90 12.77 8.55
N GLU A 153 5.57 12.72 9.71
CA GLU A 153 6.19 13.90 10.32
C GLU A 153 7.25 14.54 9.43
N LEU A 154 8.16 13.72 8.87
CA LEU A 154 9.22 14.18 7.97
C LEU A 154 8.64 14.79 6.70
N ASN A 155 7.67 14.11 6.08
CA ASN A 155 6.99 14.59 4.88
C ASN A 155 6.28 15.93 5.12
N THR A 156 5.62 16.09 6.27
CA THR A 156 4.99 17.36 6.68
C THR A 156 6.02 18.50 6.76
N LYS A 157 7.19 18.25 7.36
CA LYS A 157 8.30 19.23 7.40
C LYS A 157 8.80 19.60 5.99
N VAL A 158 8.95 18.60 5.09
CA VAL A 158 9.37 18.80 3.69
C VAL A 158 8.37 19.68 2.92
N ILE A 159 7.07 19.44 3.11
CA ILE A 159 5.99 20.23 2.50
C ILE A 159 6.02 21.66 3.03
N ASN A 160 6.18 21.85 4.35
CA ASN A 160 6.23 23.17 4.98
C ASN A 160 7.41 24.00 4.46
N ILE A 161 8.60 23.41 4.31
CA ILE A 161 9.75 24.07 3.66
C ILE A 161 9.41 24.48 2.21
N GLY A 162 8.62 23.66 1.51
CA GLY A 162 8.14 23.98 0.17
C GLY A 162 7.33 25.28 0.08
N ARG A 163 6.55 25.56 1.12
CA ARG A 163 5.68 26.75 1.23
C ARG A 163 6.43 28.03 1.64
N MET A 164 7.68 27.92 2.10
CA MET A 164 8.48 29.08 2.49
C MET A 164 8.79 29.99 1.30
N GLN A 165 8.85 31.30 1.52
CA GLN A 165 9.24 32.30 0.52
C GLN A 165 10.76 32.53 0.53
N VAL A 166 11.53 31.49 0.23
CA VAL A 166 13.01 31.52 0.16
C VAL A 166 13.51 30.95 -1.17
N PRO A 167 14.73 31.30 -1.62
CA PRO A 167 15.29 30.78 -2.88
C PRO A 167 15.30 29.25 -2.96
N GLY A 168 15.17 28.70 -4.18
CA GLY A 168 15.04 27.25 -4.40
C GLY A 168 16.21 26.41 -3.87
N PHE A 169 17.44 26.92 -4.00
CA PHE A 169 18.62 26.27 -3.42
C PHE A 169 18.55 26.17 -1.89
N VAL A 170 18.08 27.22 -1.21
CA VAL A 170 17.89 27.21 0.24
C VAL A 170 16.86 26.15 0.64
N LYS A 171 15.75 26.03 -0.10
CA LYS A 171 14.77 24.94 0.12
C LYS A 171 15.41 23.55 -0.04
N ALA A 172 16.27 23.38 -1.04
CA ALA A 172 16.95 22.12 -1.30
C ALA A 172 17.89 21.73 -0.14
N VAL A 173 18.69 22.67 0.35
CA VAL A 173 19.59 22.47 1.50
C VAL A 173 18.78 22.13 2.76
N LEU A 174 17.68 22.83 3.02
CA LEU A 174 16.82 22.55 4.17
C LEU A 174 16.11 21.19 4.08
N ARG A 175 15.76 20.74 2.88
CA ARG A 175 15.11 19.43 2.65
C ARG A 175 16.08 18.26 2.68
N ALA A 176 17.34 18.46 2.29
CA ALA A 176 18.34 17.40 2.20
C ALA A 176 18.40 16.48 3.44
N PRO A 177 18.52 16.98 4.68
CA PRO A 177 18.56 16.11 5.86
C PRO A 177 17.23 15.40 6.15
N LEU A 178 16.09 15.97 5.73
CA LEU A 178 14.79 15.31 5.89
C LEU A 178 14.61 14.18 4.88
N ILE A 179 15.01 14.41 3.63
CA ILE A 179 14.97 13.40 2.57
C ILE A 179 15.92 12.25 2.90
N GLU A 180 17.12 12.55 3.41
CA GLU A 180 18.06 11.52 3.87
C GLU A 180 17.42 10.61 4.92
N ARG A 181 16.81 11.20 5.97
CA ARG A 181 16.09 10.43 7.00
C ARG A 181 14.92 9.63 6.42
N MET A 182 14.13 10.21 5.52
CA MET A 182 13.04 9.49 4.88
C MET A 182 13.55 8.28 4.10
N VAL A 183 14.64 8.43 3.33
CA VAL A 183 15.27 7.33 2.61
C VAL A 183 15.79 6.27 3.58
N ALA A 184 16.40 6.67 4.70
CA ALA A 184 16.85 5.76 5.75
C ALA A 184 15.69 4.96 6.36
N GLU A 185 14.56 5.59 6.67
CA GLU A 185 13.38 4.90 7.23
C GLU A 185 12.74 3.95 6.22
N VAL A 186 12.60 4.36 4.96
CA VAL A 186 12.09 3.48 3.89
C VAL A 186 13.03 2.29 3.68
N PHE A 187 14.35 2.52 3.72
CA PHE A 187 15.32 1.45 3.61
C PHE A 187 15.24 0.49 4.80
N GLN A 188 15.12 1.00 6.03
CA GLN A 188 14.93 0.19 7.22
C GLN A 188 13.66 -0.66 7.14
N LEU A 189 12.52 -0.07 6.72
CA LEU A 189 11.28 -0.80 6.46
C LEU A 189 11.47 -1.91 5.40
N PHE A 190 12.27 -1.67 4.37
CA PHE A 190 12.53 -2.65 3.31
C PHE A 190 13.38 -3.85 3.77
N ILE A 191 14.34 -3.62 4.67
CA ILE A 191 15.22 -4.69 5.19
C ILE A 191 14.68 -5.37 6.46
N MET A 192 13.57 -4.90 7.03
CA MET A 192 12.89 -5.59 8.13
C MET A 192 12.56 -7.04 7.74
N THR A 193 12.62 -7.93 8.73
CA THR A 193 12.29 -9.35 8.53
C THR A 193 10.88 -9.47 7.95
N PRO A 194 10.73 -10.02 6.73
CA PRO A 194 9.42 -10.14 6.11
C PRO A 194 8.68 -11.38 6.59
N ILE A 195 7.37 -11.39 6.38
CA ILE A 195 6.55 -12.59 6.54
C ILE A 195 6.66 -13.40 5.25
N ARG A 196 7.10 -14.66 5.36
CA ARG A 196 7.02 -15.62 4.25
C ARG A 196 5.58 -16.02 4.03
N ALA A 197 5.14 -15.94 2.79
CA ALA A 197 3.77 -16.17 2.39
C ALA A 197 3.71 -16.82 1.00
N GLY A 198 2.53 -16.86 0.37
CA GLY A 198 2.36 -17.34 -0.99
C GLY A 198 1.23 -18.35 -1.16
N SER A 199 0.85 -18.57 -2.41
CA SER A 199 -0.24 -19.50 -2.78
C SER A 199 0.20 -20.95 -2.93
N VAL A 200 1.51 -21.20 -2.90
CA VAL A 200 2.04 -22.56 -2.89
C VAL A 200 1.77 -23.05 -1.49
N ASP A 201 0.92 -24.08 -1.36
CA ASP A 201 0.57 -24.72 -0.09
C ASP A 201 1.78 -24.71 0.83
N MET A 202 1.57 -24.20 2.05
CA MET A 202 2.54 -24.20 3.14
C MET A 202 3.44 -25.44 3.02
N GLU A 203 4.76 -25.26 3.16
CA GLU A 203 5.67 -26.38 3.40
C GLU A 203 4.95 -27.39 4.28
N ALA A 204 4.89 -28.65 3.81
CA ALA A 204 4.08 -29.71 4.41
C ALA A 204 4.29 -29.87 5.94
N GLU A 205 5.34 -29.26 6.48
CA GLU A 205 5.64 -29.10 7.92
C GLU A 205 4.57 -28.33 8.72
N LEU A 206 3.89 -27.31 8.18
CA LEU A 206 2.88 -26.55 8.94
C LEU A 206 1.53 -27.27 9.07
N ARG A 207 1.21 -28.19 8.14
CA ARG A 207 0.04 -29.08 8.28
C ARG A 207 0.23 -30.12 9.39
N ALA A 208 1.47 -30.44 9.78
CA ALA A 208 1.75 -31.40 10.83
C ALA A 208 1.57 -30.83 12.25
N GLN A 209 1.45 -29.50 12.41
CA GLN A 209 1.42 -28.83 13.73
C GLN A 209 0.04 -28.32 14.17
N THR A 210 -1.03 -28.55 13.41
CA THR A 210 -2.39 -28.10 13.75
C THR A 210 -3.42 -29.23 13.91
N VAL A 211 -2.95 -30.44 14.20
CA VAL A 211 -3.81 -31.50 14.74
C VAL A 211 -3.49 -31.64 16.23
N TYR A 212 -4.14 -30.83 17.06
CA TYR A 212 -4.66 -31.16 18.40
C TYR A 212 -5.72 -30.12 18.79
#